data_AF-U7MJ73-F1
#
_entry.id   AF-U7MJ73-F1
#
_cell.length_a   1.000
_cell.length_b   1.000
_cell.length_c   1.000
_cell.angle_alpha   90.00
_cell.angle_beta   90.00
_cell.angle_gamma   90.00
#
_symmetry.space_group_name_H-M   'P 1'
#
loop_
_entity.id
_entity.type
_entity.pdbx_description
1 polymer ?
#
loop_
_entity_poly.entity_id
_entity_poly.type
_entity_poly.pdbx_seq_one_letter_code
_entity_poly.pdbx_strand_id
1 'polypeptide(L)'
;MRYSSRFPLSFGQGKAFLALSLMAFLVACSSEIEQALPAASESGGPVTISVRDAYGQHWVEFGVQCPYTSVDDISEHLGLEPDEAYDLGSYDTQEVVYLKDADGDVDFDVLDRLDVTLCSHRAPEYFGYRGWLPADLPLIFEVNYDGWALTGVGDTTTG
;
A
#
# COMPACT_ATOMS: atom_id res chain seq x y z
N MET A 1 -32.43 10.63 -70.63
CA MET A 1 -31.60 11.81 -70.98
C MET A 1 -31.44 12.70 -69.75
N ARG A 2 -30.21 13.17 -69.49
CA ARG A 2 -29.75 14.46 -68.88
C ARG A 2 -30.82 15.33 -68.17
N TYR A 3 -30.59 16.05 -67.08
CA TYR A 3 -29.45 16.41 -66.22
C TYR A 3 -30.05 17.14 -64.98
N SER A 4 -29.39 17.02 -63.83
CA SER A 4 -29.19 18.03 -62.75
C SER A 4 -30.28 19.06 -62.41
N SER A 5 -30.68 19.16 -61.13
CA SER A 5 -30.19 20.24 -60.23
C SER A 5 -30.74 20.22 -58.79
N ARG A 6 -29.79 20.33 -57.84
CA ARG A 6 -29.77 21.11 -56.57
C ARG A 6 -30.76 20.80 -55.41
N PHE A 7 -30.16 20.23 -54.35
CA PHE A 7 -30.28 20.48 -52.89
C PHE A 7 -31.12 21.70 -52.42
N PRO A 8 -31.81 21.62 -51.25
CA PRO A 8 -31.09 21.64 -49.96
C PRO A 8 -31.57 20.73 -48.82
N LEU A 9 -30.60 20.55 -47.93
CA LEU A 9 -30.58 20.01 -46.58
C LEU A 9 -31.81 20.33 -45.72
N SER A 10 -32.25 19.35 -44.93
CA SER A 10 -32.69 19.60 -43.56
C SER A 10 -32.37 18.41 -42.66
N PHE A 11 -31.87 18.76 -41.49
CA PHE A 11 -31.35 17.95 -40.40
C PHE A 11 -32.37 16.95 -39.80
N GLY A 12 -31.84 15.84 -39.31
CA GLY A 12 -32.56 14.89 -38.46
C GLY A 12 -31.67 13.70 -38.10
N GLN A 13 -30.53 13.95 -37.44
CA GLN A 13 -30.27 13.44 -36.08
C GLN A 13 -30.84 12.03 -35.79
N GLY A 14 -30.02 11.01 -36.07
CA GLY A 14 -30.14 9.67 -35.50
C GLY A 14 -28.74 9.21 -35.16
N LYS A 15 -28.28 9.56 -33.95
CA LYS A 15 -26.93 9.31 -33.46
C LYS A 15 -26.67 7.80 -33.42
N ALA A 16 -25.64 7.37 -34.16
CA ALA A 16 -25.03 6.07 -34.01
C ALA A 16 -24.51 5.94 -32.56
N PHE A 17 -25.07 5.01 -31.80
CA PHE A 17 -24.50 4.58 -30.53
C PHE A 17 -23.25 3.75 -30.85
N LEU A 18 -22.09 4.40 -30.82
CA LEU A 18 -20.81 3.72 -30.70
C LEU A 18 -20.76 3.12 -29.29
N ALA A 19 -20.84 1.79 -29.22
CA ALA A 19 -20.52 1.02 -28.04
C ALA A 19 -19.04 1.21 -27.73
N LEU A 20 -18.74 2.10 -26.79
CA LEU A 20 -17.40 2.25 -26.22
C LEU A 20 -17.16 1.04 -25.31
N SER A 21 -16.30 0.14 -25.76
CA SER A 21 -15.78 -0.97 -24.97
C SER A 21 -15.15 -0.40 -23.69
N LEU A 22 -15.76 -0.66 -22.54
CA LEU A 22 -15.14 -0.47 -21.24
C LEU A 22 -13.92 -1.41 -21.18
N MET A 23 -12.71 -0.87 -21.31
CA MET A 23 -11.53 -1.53 -20.78
C MET A 23 -11.65 -1.47 -19.26
N ALA A 24 -12.10 -2.56 -18.65
CA ALA A 24 -11.94 -2.78 -17.22
C ALA A 24 -10.44 -2.88 -16.96
N PHE A 25 -9.86 -1.79 -16.45
CA PHE A 25 -8.56 -1.84 -15.79
C PHE A 25 -8.72 -2.75 -14.58
N LEU A 26 -8.14 -3.94 -14.65
CA LEU A 26 -7.80 -4.73 -13.47
C LEU A 26 -6.71 -3.95 -12.73
N VAL A 27 -7.12 -2.95 -11.95
CA VAL A 27 -6.25 -2.38 -10.93
C VAL A 27 -6.23 -3.43 -9.82
N ALA A 28 -5.21 -4.28 -9.82
CA ALA A 28 -4.83 -4.94 -8.58
C ALA A 28 -4.50 -3.79 -7.62
N CYS A 29 -5.31 -3.62 -6.56
CA CYS A 29 -4.96 -2.73 -5.45
C CYS A 29 -3.76 -3.37 -4.73
N SER A 30 -2.56 -3.10 -5.23
CA SER A 30 -1.33 -3.30 -4.48
C SER A 30 -1.23 -2.21 -3.42
N SER A 31 -0.72 -2.52 -2.24
CA SER A 31 -0.49 -1.54 -1.18
C SER A 31 0.40 -0.38 -1.66
N GLU A 32 0.32 0.77 -1.00
CA GLU A 32 1.15 1.92 -1.32
C GLU A 32 2.65 1.59 -1.19
N ILE A 33 3.02 0.78 -0.19
CA ILE A 33 4.41 0.38 0.02
C ILE A 33 4.92 -0.61 -1.05
N GLU A 34 4.07 -1.52 -1.53
CA GLU A 34 4.36 -2.42 -2.66
C GLU A 34 4.68 -1.63 -3.94
N GLN A 35 4.07 -0.46 -4.12
CA GLN A 35 4.31 0.41 -5.27
C GLN A 35 5.53 1.33 -5.07
N ALA A 36 5.75 1.81 -3.84
CA ALA A 36 6.85 2.73 -3.54
C ALA A 36 8.23 2.09 -3.68
N LEU A 37 8.37 0.81 -3.29
CA LEU A 37 9.66 0.12 -3.26
C LEU A 37 10.28 -0.09 -4.65
N PRO A 38 9.56 -0.63 -5.66
CA PRO A 38 10.07 -0.70 -7.02
C PRO A 38 10.41 0.67 -7.61
N ALA A 39 9.61 1.71 -7.31
CA ALA A 39 9.83 3.05 -7.82
C ALA A 39 11.11 3.71 -7.26
N ALA A 40 11.46 3.40 -6.01
CA ALA A 40 12.68 3.89 -5.36
C ALA A 40 13.94 3.07 -5.73
N SER A 41 13.79 1.91 -6.37
CA SER A 41 14.92 1.04 -6.74
C SER A 41 15.55 1.44 -8.07
N GLU A 42 16.49 2.38 -8.03
CA GLU A 42 17.18 2.85 -9.25
C GLU A 42 18.39 1.98 -9.66
N SER A 43 18.99 1.20 -8.75
CA SER A 43 20.33 0.63 -8.96
C SER A 43 20.60 -0.77 -8.38
N GLY A 44 19.57 -1.50 -7.92
CA GLY A 44 19.73 -2.88 -7.45
C GLY A 44 20.44 -3.04 -6.09
N GLY A 45 20.44 -1.98 -5.28
CA GLY A 45 20.87 -2.00 -3.87
C GLY A 45 19.70 -1.90 -2.89
N PRO A 46 19.99 -1.84 -1.57
CA PRO A 46 18.98 -1.59 -0.56
C PRO A 46 18.25 -0.27 -0.82
N VAL A 47 16.95 -0.28 -0.60
CA VAL A 47 16.05 0.87 -0.73
C VAL A 47 15.70 1.35 0.67
N THR A 48 15.90 2.63 0.94
CA THR A 48 15.47 3.26 2.19
C THR A 48 14.26 4.12 1.94
N ILE A 49 13.13 3.81 2.58
CA ILE A 49 11.90 4.62 2.55
C ILE A 49 11.31 4.69 3.96
N SER A 50 10.49 5.70 4.23
CA SER A 50 9.67 5.75 5.45
C SER A 50 8.20 5.44 5.13
N VAL A 51 7.38 5.22 6.16
CA VAL A 51 5.92 5.07 6.00
C VAL A 51 5.31 6.35 5.42
N ARG A 52 5.82 7.53 5.80
CA ARG A 52 5.37 8.80 5.20
C ARG A 52 5.65 8.91 3.71
N ASP A 53 6.73 8.29 3.22
CA ASP A 53 7.06 8.31 1.80
C ASP A 53 6.10 7.41 1.00
N ALA A 54 5.68 6.28 1.57
CA ALA A 54 4.75 5.35 0.94
C ALA A 54 3.29 5.82 1.04
N TYR A 55 2.80 6.09 2.26
CA TYR A 55 1.38 6.32 2.55
C TYR A 55 1.00 7.81 2.64
N GLY A 56 2.00 8.71 2.63
CA GLY A 56 1.80 10.15 2.66
C GLY A 56 2.15 10.82 3.99
N GLN A 57 2.37 12.13 3.92
CA GLN A 57 2.98 12.93 5.00
C GLN A 57 2.06 13.24 6.20
N HIS A 58 0.77 12.91 6.12
CA HIS A 58 -0.18 13.19 7.18
C HIS A 58 -0.11 12.16 8.33
N TRP A 59 0.41 10.96 8.05
CA TRP A 59 0.66 9.94 9.05
C TRP A 59 1.83 10.32 9.94
N VAL A 60 1.66 10.17 11.26
CA VAL A 60 2.67 10.54 12.26
C VAL A 60 3.28 9.32 12.94
N GLU A 61 2.50 8.26 13.11
CA GLU A 61 2.93 7.01 13.72
C GLU A 61 2.45 5.82 12.88
N PHE A 62 3.10 4.68 13.03
CA PHE A 62 2.67 3.42 12.44
C PHE A 62 2.93 2.23 13.37
N GLY A 63 2.16 1.17 13.19
CA GLY A 63 2.32 -0.11 13.86
C GLY A 63 2.37 -1.23 12.82
N VAL A 64 2.98 -2.36 13.17
CA VAL A 64 3.03 -3.53 12.29
C VAL A 64 2.54 -4.75 13.05
N GLN A 65 1.59 -5.48 12.46
CA GLN A 65 1.12 -6.76 12.95
C GLN A 65 1.68 -7.86 12.06
N CYS A 66 2.42 -8.76 12.70
CA CYS A 66 3.01 -9.91 12.06
C CYS A 66 1.99 -11.05 11.92
N PRO A 67 2.28 -12.04 11.06
CA PRO A 67 1.40 -13.19 10.88
C PRO A 67 1.22 -13.95 12.19
N TYR A 68 0.06 -14.59 12.33
CA TYR A 68 -0.33 -15.33 13.53
C TYR A 68 -0.54 -14.49 14.80
N THR A 69 -0.49 -13.16 14.71
CA THR A 69 -0.85 -12.27 15.83
C THR A 69 -2.37 -12.17 15.94
N SER A 70 -2.90 -12.45 17.13
CA SER A 70 -4.34 -12.38 17.39
C SER A 70 -4.84 -10.93 17.57
N VAL A 71 -6.16 -10.75 17.47
CA VAL A 71 -6.83 -9.47 17.78
C VAL A 71 -6.49 -8.98 19.18
N ASP A 72 -6.54 -9.88 20.18
CA ASP A 72 -6.28 -9.52 21.58
C ASP A 72 -4.85 -9.01 21.74
N ASP A 73 -3.88 -9.71 21.14
CA ASP A 73 -2.46 -9.33 21.23
C ASP A 73 -2.19 -7.97 20.59
N ILE A 74 -2.69 -7.73 19.36
CA ILE A 74 -2.42 -6.46 18.67
C ILE A 74 -3.19 -5.29 19.31
N SER A 75 -4.41 -5.53 19.81
CA SER A 75 -5.21 -4.51 20.50
C SER A 75 -4.54 -4.07 21.79
N GLU A 76 -4.03 -5.01 22.59
CA GLU A 76 -3.25 -4.69 23.78
C GLU A 76 -2.00 -3.88 23.43
N HIS A 77 -1.32 -4.26 22.35
CA HIS A 77 -0.02 -3.72 22.01
C HIS A 77 -0.05 -2.31 21.39
N LEU A 78 -1.06 -2.03 20.56
CA LEU A 78 -1.28 -0.73 19.93
C LEU A 78 -2.31 0.14 20.68
N GLY A 79 -3.01 -0.43 21.66
CA GLY A 79 -4.08 0.26 22.38
C GLY A 79 -5.31 0.53 21.50
N LEU A 80 -5.59 -0.38 20.56
CA LEU A 80 -6.73 -0.32 19.65
C LEU A 80 -7.97 -0.95 20.27
N GLU A 81 -9.15 -0.55 19.82
CA GLU A 81 -10.35 -1.32 20.11
C GLU A 81 -10.35 -2.64 19.30
N PRO A 82 -10.92 -3.73 19.84
CA PRO A 82 -10.87 -5.04 19.17
C PRO A 82 -11.50 -5.08 17.76
N ASP A 83 -12.40 -4.15 17.43
CA ASP A 83 -13.01 -4.01 16.11
C ASP A 83 -12.19 -3.17 15.12
N GLU A 84 -11.18 -2.45 15.60
CA GLU A 84 -10.17 -1.76 14.78
C GLU A 84 -9.00 -2.68 14.42
N ALA A 85 -8.81 -3.75 15.19
CA ALA A 85 -7.76 -4.74 14.99
C ALA A 85 -8.14 -5.83 13.97
N TYR A 86 -7.22 -6.11 13.06
CA TYR A 86 -7.34 -7.18 12.08
C TYR A 86 -6.92 -8.54 12.68
N ASP A 87 -7.65 -9.61 12.39
CA ASP A 87 -7.31 -10.95 12.90
C ASP A 87 -6.35 -11.68 11.95
N LEU A 88 -5.07 -11.76 12.33
CA LEU A 88 -4.06 -12.56 11.63
C LEU A 88 -3.80 -13.93 12.29
N GLY A 89 -4.55 -14.32 13.33
CA GLY A 89 -4.26 -15.51 14.14
C GLY A 89 -4.17 -16.83 13.37
N SER A 90 -4.76 -16.90 12.17
CA SER A 90 -4.72 -18.06 11.27
C SER A 90 -4.10 -17.78 9.89
N TYR A 91 -3.56 -16.57 9.67
CA TYR A 91 -3.00 -16.16 8.38
C TYR A 91 -1.47 -16.05 8.45
N ASP A 92 -0.80 -16.64 7.45
CA ASP A 92 0.67 -16.73 7.40
C ASP A 92 1.30 -15.93 6.26
N THR A 93 0.51 -15.57 5.24
CA THR A 93 0.92 -14.80 4.06
C THR A 93 0.61 -13.31 4.16
N GLN A 94 -0.01 -12.84 5.24
CA GLN A 94 -0.44 -11.45 5.38
C GLN A 94 0.27 -10.76 6.55
N GLU A 95 0.56 -9.48 6.38
CA GLU A 95 0.99 -8.55 7.42
C GLU A 95 0.09 -7.33 7.37
N VAL A 96 -0.09 -6.63 8.51
CA VAL A 96 -0.92 -5.42 8.55
C VAL A 96 -0.07 -4.25 9.02
N VAL A 97 -0.18 -3.12 8.31
CA VAL A 97 0.39 -1.84 8.71
C VAL A 97 -0.74 -0.98 9.23
N TYR A 98 -0.67 -0.61 10.49
CA TYR A 98 -1.56 0.39 11.09
C TYR A 98 -0.93 1.75 10.94
N LEU A 99 -1.72 2.74 10.54
CA LEU A 99 -1.30 4.11 10.27
C LEU A 99 -2.09 5.01 11.21
N LYS A 100 -1.40 5.89 11.93
CA LYS A 100 -2.04 6.80 12.88
C LYS A 100 -1.67 8.23 12.59
N ASP A 101 -2.69 9.08 12.53
CA ASP A 101 -2.52 10.51 12.24
C ASP A 101 -2.31 11.34 13.52
N ALA A 102 -2.17 12.66 13.34
CA ALA A 102 -1.91 13.58 14.44
C ALA A 102 -3.12 13.78 15.38
N ASP A 103 -4.33 13.51 14.90
CA ASP A 103 -5.57 13.61 15.67
C ASP A 103 -5.85 12.30 16.45
N GLY A 104 -5.14 11.23 16.09
CA GLY A 104 -5.20 9.91 16.71
C GLY A 104 -6.08 8.92 15.95
N ASP A 105 -6.59 9.31 14.78
CA ASP A 105 -7.36 8.43 13.90
C ASP A 105 -6.44 7.36 13.32
N VAL A 106 -6.94 6.13 13.26
CA VAL A 106 -6.21 4.95 12.79
C VAL A 106 -6.83 4.40 11.52
N ASP A 107 -5.99 4.12 10.53
CA ASP A 107 -6.33 3.34 9.35
C ASP A 107 -5.36 2.16 9.24
N PHE A 108 -5.64 1.21 8.36
CA PHE A 108 -4.75 0.07 8.14
C PHE A 108 -4.69 -0.35 6.68
N ASP A 109 -3.57 -0.95 6.32
CA ASP A 109 -3.38 -1.62 5.04
C ASP A 109 -2.86 -3.03 5.23
N VAL A 110 -3.30 -3.94 4.36
CA VAL A 110 -2.97 -5.37 4.40
C VAL A 110 -1.96 -5.66 3.31
N LEU A 111 -0.79 -6.15 3.70
CA LEU A 111 0.30 -6.48 2.80
C LEU A 111 0.31 -7.96 2.46
N ASP A 112 0.61 -8.30 1.21
CA ASP A 112 1.01 -9.65 0.84
C ASP A 112 2.51 -9.84 1.11
N ARG A 113 2.84 -10.79 1.98
CA ARG A 113 4.24 -11.09 2.36
C ARG A 113 5.11 -11.56 1.20
N LEU A 114 4.50 -12.07 0.14
CA LEU A 114 5.18 -12.48 -1.08
C LEU A 114 5.61 -11.27 -1.94
N ASP A 115 5.05 -10.09 -1.68
CA ASP A 115 5.43 -8.85 -2.36
C ASP A 115 6.29 -7.97 -1.44
N VAL A 116 5.87 -7.77 -0.18
CA VAL A 116 6.59 -6.99 0.83
C VAL A 116 6.44 -7.60 2.23
N THR A 117 7.54 -7.80 2.95
CA THR A 117 7.53 -8.23 4.36
C THR A 117 8.29 -7.25 5.27
N LEU A 118 7.58 -6.68 6.24
CA LEU A 118 8.08 -5.90 7.36
C LEU A 118 8.49 -6.82 8.52
N CYS A 119 7.75 -7.90 8.74
CA CYS A 119 8.04 -8.94 9.73
C CYS A 119 9.06 -9.97 9.23
N SER A 120 10.13 -9.46 8.63
CA SER A 120 11.21 -10.25 8.05
C SER A 120 12.05 -10.92 9.14
N HIS A 121 12.38 -12.20 8.94
CA HIS A 121 13.32 -12.95 9.79
C HIS A 121 14.74 -12.36 9.79
N ARG A 122 15.05 -11.44 8.87
CA ARG A 122 16.33 -10.73 8.80
C ARG A 122 16.38 -9.51 9.73
N ALA A 123 15.22 -9.09 10.23
CA ALA A 123 15.02 -7.91 11.06
C ALA A 123 14.03 -8.19 12.23
N PRO A 124 14.14 -9.33 12.95
CA PRO A 124 13.15 -9.74 13.95
C PRO A 124 13.03 -8.77 15.14
N GLU A 125 14.06 -7.99 15.42
CA GLU A 125 14.13 -7.08 16.56
C GLU A 125 13.37 -5.75 16.38
N TYR A 126 12.90 -5.45 15.17
CA TYR A 126 12.33 -4.14 14.83
C TYR A 126 10.82 -4.08 14.97
N PHE A 127 10.10 -5.17 14.69
CA PHE A 127 8.64 -5.17 14.62
C PHE A 127 7.96 -6.19 15.52
N GLY A 128 8.71 -7.10 16.15
CA GLY A 128 8.16 -7.96 17.19
C GLY A 128 7.68 -7.14 18.38
N TYR A 129 6.36 -7.02 18.57
CA TYR A 129 5.72 -6.34 19.70
C TYR A 129 6.32 -4.97 19.98
N ARG A 130 6.45 -4.15 18.95
CA ARG A 130 6.70 -2.72 19.13
C ARG A 130 5.38 -1.99 19.01
N GLY A 131 5.13 -1.06 19.93
CA GLY A 131 3.96 -0.18 19.86
C GLY A 131 4.08 0.76 18.67
N TRP A 132 3.40 1.90 18.73
CA TRP A 132 3.53 2.95 17.73
C TRP A 132 4.98 3.40 17.52
N LEU A 133 5.41 3.42 16.26
CA LEU A 133 6.71 3.88 15.79
C LEU A 133 6.55 5.16 14.96
N PRO A 134 7.56 6.06 14.93
CA PRO A 134 7.48 7.27 14.11
C PRO A 134 7.34 6.96 12.62
N ALA A 135 6.39 7.57 11.92
CA ALA A 135 6.15 7.32 10.50
C ALA A 135 7.27 7.80 9.57
N ASP A 136 8.21 8.62 10.06
CA ASP A 136 9.45 9.01 9.38
C ASP A 136 10.65 8.11 9.71
N LEU A 137 10.45 7.02 10.45
CA LEU A 137 11.49 6.03 10.70
C LEU A 137 12.00 5.48 9.37
N PRO A 138 13.31 5.60 9.06
CA PRO A 138 13.86 5.07 7.82
C PRO A 138 13.83 3.54 7.86
N LEU A 139 13.13 2.91 6.93
CA LEU A 139 13.03 1.46 6.77
C LEU A 139 13.90 1.04 5.59
N ILE A 140 14.79 0.07 5.82
CA ILE A 140 15.74 -0.42 4.82
C ILE A 140 15.22 -1.74 4.28
N PHE A 141 14.94 -1.79 2.98
CA PHE A 141 14.44 -2.95 2.27
C PHE A 141 15.45 -3.45 1.25
N GLU A 142 15.48 -4.76 1.05
CA GLU A 142 16.21 -5.41 -0.02
C GLU A 142 15.29 -6.31 -0.82
N VAL A 143 15.37 -6.23 -2.14
CA VAL A 143 14.66 -7.15 -3.04
C VAL A 143 15.34 -8.51 -3.02
N ASN A 144 14.55 -9.56 -2.92
CA ASN A 144 14.98 -10.95 -3.03
C ASN A 144 14.08 -11.72 -4.03
N TYR A 145 14.23 -13.04 -4.13
CA TYR A 145 13.44 -13.86 -5.07
C TYR A 145 11.94 -13.88 -4.76
N ASP A 146 11.57 -13.66 -3.51
CA ASP A 146 10.23 -13.75 -2.93
C ASP A 146 9.66 -12.36 -2.57
N GLY A 147 10.15 -11.29 -3.23
CA GLY A 147 9.70 -9.92 -3.00
C GLY A 147 10.66 -9.06 -2.17
N TRP A 148 10.15 -7.95 -1.63
CA TRP A 148 10.90 -7.02 -0.80
C TRP A 148 10.87 -7.44 0.66
N ALA A 149 12.04 -7.49 1.29
CA ALA A 149 12.12 -7.78 2.72
C ALA A 149 12.82 -6.64 3.44
N LEU A 150 12.24 -6.24 4.57
CA LEU A 150 12.94 -5.39 5.52
C LEU A 150 14.21 -6.10 6.02
N THR A 151 15.32 -5.38 6.01
CA THR A 151 16.63 -5.84 6.48
C THR A 151 17.20 -4.97 7.59
N GLY A 152 16.62 -3.80 7.86
CA GLY A 152 16.98 -2.96 8.99
C GLY A 152 16.17 -1.68 9.07
N VAL A 153 16.46 -0.90 10.10
CA VAL A 153 15.96 0.48 10.23
C VAL A 153 17.17 1.41 10.37
N GLY A 154 17.08 2.59 9.76
CA GLY A 154 18.07 3.64 9.92
C GLY A 154 17.87 4.42 11.21
N ASP A 155 18.88 5.18 11.61
CA ASP A 155 18.74 6.18 12.67
C ASP A 155 17.93 7.38 12.13
N THR A 156 17.00 7.93 12.92
CA THR A 156 16.26 9.15 12.59
C THR A 156 17.12 10.43 12.57
N THR A 157 18.44 10.32 12.70
CA THR A 157 19.36 11.45 12.57
C THR A 157 19.80 11.65 11.13
N THR A 158 19.02 12.39 10.34
CA THR A 158 19.57 13.28 9.30
C THR A 158 18.58 14.42 9.01
N GLY A 159 18.86 15.61 9.55
CA GLY A 159 18.13 16.84 9.26
C GLY A 159 18.15 17.85 10.39
#